data_AF-A0A945IFF2-F1
#
_entry.id   AF-A0A945IFF2-F1
#
_cell.length_a   1.000
_cell.length_b   1.000
_cell.length_c   1.000
_cell.angle_alpha   90.00
_cell.angle_beta   90.00
_cell.angle_gamma   90.00
#
_symmetry.space_group_name_H-M   'P 1'
#
loop_
_entity.id
_entity.type
_entity.pdbx_description
1 polymer ?
#
loop_
_entity_poly.entity_id
_entity_poly.type
_entity_poly.pdbx_seq_one_letter_code
_entity_poly.pdbx_strand_id
1 'polypeptide(L)'
;MSSSVRDILITGWSIIFVITVGVIAFQPSFKDEGFSMALSIGGFALIATIAGVTLSRFTELLGRSSQKMKTSALVIFVVCMLPLIPVGLATFSMPWAALIIGTLVYVRWKWALASPSK
;
A
#
# COMPACT_ATOMS: atom_id res chain seq x y z
N MET A 1 -2.60 -3.98 -23.99
CA MET A 1 -2.14 -2.87 -23.12
C MET A 1 -2.89 -2.94 -21.78
N SER A 2 -2.39 -3.68 -20.78
CA SER A 2 -3.07 -3.86 -19.46
C SER A 2 -2.13 -3.61 -18.27
N SER A 3 -0.84 -3.36 -18.50
CA SER A 3 0.15 -3.24 -17.42
C SER A 3 0.31 -1.81 -16.87
N SER A 4 0.00 -0.77 -17.64
CA SER A 4 0.37 0.61 -17.29
C SER A 4 -0.12 1.08 -15.92
N VAL A 5 -1.39 0.84 -15.56
CA VAL A 5 -1.94 1.34 -14.29
C VAL A 5 -1.39 0.57 -13.09
N ARG A 6 -1.24 -0.76 -13.22
CA ARG A 6 -0.64 -1.59 -12.18
C ARG A 6 0.80 -1.21 -11.93
N ASP A 7 1.56 -1.00 -13.00
CA ASP A 7 2.97 -0.64 -12.92
C ASP A 7 3.12 0.74 -12.29
N ILE A 8 2.27 1.71 -12.65
CA ILE A 8 2.20 3.04 -11.99
C ILE A 8 1.90 2.92 -10.49
N LEU A 9 0.93 2.08 -10.08
CA LEU A 9 0.60 1.90 -8.66
C LEU A 9 1.77 1.28 -7.89
N ILE A 10 2.40 0.23 -8.44
CA ILE A 10 3.56 -0.42 -7.81
C ILE A 10 4.71 0.57 -7.68
N THR A 11 5.01 1.32 -8.75
CA THR A 11 6.04 2.37 -8.73
C THR A 11 5.69 3.44 -7.71
N GLY A 12 4.42 3.85 -7.61
CA GLY A 12 3.95 4.80 -6.61
C GLY A 12 4.21 4.34 -5.18
N TRP A 13 3.84 3.09 -4.86
CA TRP A 13 4.14 2.45 -3.56
C TRP A 13 5.64 2.44 -3.27
N SER A 14 6.48 2.06 -4.22
CA SER A 14 7.93 2.04 -4.05
C SER A 14 8.54 3.43 -3.84
N ILE A 15 8.10 4.43 -4.61
CA ILE A 15 8.61 5.80 -4.49
C ILE A 15 8.25 6.38 -3.12
N ILE A 16 6.99 6.26 -2.71
CA ILE A 16 6.53 6.79 -1.42
C ILE A 16 7.25 6.10 -0.26
N PHE A 17 7.47 4.79 -0.35
CA PHE A 17 8.29 4.07 0.63
C PHE A 17 9.73 4.61 0.72
N VAL A 18 10.43 4.74 -0.41
CA VAL A 18 11.81 5.24 -0.43
C VAL A 18 11.90 6.67 0.10
N ILE A 19 10.95 7.53 -0.26
CA ILE A 19 10.86 8.90 0.26
C ILE A 19 10.64 8.88 1.77
N THR A 20 9.72 8.07 2.28
CA THR A 20 9.46 7.94 3.72
C THR A 20 10.71 7.49 4.48
N VAL A 21 11.43 6.48 3.96
CA VAL A 21 12.70 6.03 4.56
C VAL A 21 13.75 7.14 4.52
N GLY A 22 13.89 7.86 3.41
CA GLY A 22 14.80 8.99 3.30
C GLY A 22 14.48 10.10 4.29
N VAL A 23 13.22 10.49 4.41
CA VAL A 23 12.77 11.50 5.37
C VAL A 23 13.12 11.08 6.79
N ILE A 24 12.79 9.85 7.18
CA ILE A 24 13.10 9.34 8.52
C ILE A 24 14.61 9.30 8.78
N ALA A 25 15.41 8.87 7.80
CA ALA A 25 16.86 8.73 7.94
C ALA A 25 17.58 10.09 8.05
N PHE A 26 17.05 11.14 7.41
CA PHE A 26 17.71 12.45 7.34
C PHE A 26 17.04 13.54 8.20
N GLN A 27 15.88 13.27 8.81
CA GLN A 27 15.16 14.27 9.61
C GLN A 27 15.80 14.44 11.00
N PRO A 28 16.20 15.67 11.39
CA PRO A 28 16.92 15.93 12.64
C PRO A 28 16.14 15.51 13.90
N SER A 29 14.81 15.59 13.86
CA SER A 29 13.93 15.26 14.97
C SER A 29 14.05 13.80 15.44
N PHE A 30 14.46 12.87 14.55
CA PHE A 30 14.64 11.46 14.90
C PHE A 30 16.06 11.13 15.39
N LYS A 31 16.99 12.10 15.43
CA LYS A 31 18.33 11.87 15.96
C LYS A 31 18.33 11.68 17.48
N ASP A 32 17.44 12.37 18.20
CA ASP A 32 17.37 12.32 19.66
C ASP A 32 16.43 11.19 20.16
N GLU A 33 15.41 10.81 19.38
CA GLU A 33 14.45 9.74 19.71
C GLU A 33 14.99 8.31 19.43
N GLY A 34 16.14 8.20 18.77
CA GLY A 34 16.90 6.96 18.63
C GLY A 34 16.53 6.10 17.41
N PHE A 35 17.56 5.43 16.87
CA PHE A 35 17.50 4.57 15.67
C PHE A 35 16.37 3.52 15.70
N SER A 36 15.97 3.07 16.89
CA SER A 36 14.87 2.10 17.09
C SER A 36 13.51 2.62 16.59
N MET A 37 13.22 3.90 16.83
CA MET A 37 11.95 4.51 16.42
C MET A 37 11.91 4.69 14.91
N ALA A 38 13.00 5.17 14.31
CA ALA A 38 13.18 5.25 12.87
C ALA A 38 13.00 3.89 12.18
N LEU A 39 13.59 2.83 12.74
CA LEU A 39 13.47 1.46 12.23
C LEU A 39 12.02 0.96 12.30
N SER A 40 11.33 1.27 13.39
CA SER A 40 9.92 0.87 13.59
C SER A 40 8.99 1.58 12.59
N ILE A 41 9.14 2.89 12.40
CA ILE A 41 8.36 3.66 11.43
C ILE A 41 8.65 3.18 10.00
N GLY A 42 9.91 2.95 9.66
CA GLY A 42 10.30 2.36 8.38
C GLY A 42 9.70 0.97 8.15
N GLY A 43 9.72 0.11 9.19
CA GLY A 43 9.10 -1.21 9.15
C GLY A 43 7.59 -1.16 8.93
N PHE A 44 6.89 -0.23 9.60
CA PHE A 44 5.45 -0.01 9.40
C PHE A 44 5.12 0.44 7.97
N ALA A 45 5.91 1.35 7.41
CA ALA A 45 5.79 1.77 6.02
C ALA A 45 6.04 0.60 5.04
N LEU A 46 6.98 -0.28 5.35
CA LEU A 46 7.30 -1.45 4.53
C LEU A 46 6.13 -2.45 4.48
N ILE A 47 5.48 -2.74 5.61
CA ILE A 47 4.33 -3.65 5.68
C ILE A 47 3.22 -3.20 4.73
N ALA A 48 2.87 -1.91 4.79
CA ALA A 48 1.83 -1.36 3.94
C ALA A 48 2.23 -1.37 2.45
N THR A 49 3.50 -1.07 2.16
CA THR A 49 4.06 -1.11 0.81
C THR A 49 3.97 -2.51 0.20
N ILE A 50 4.38 -3.53 0.95
CA ILE A 50 4.29 -4.93 0.51
C ILE A 50 2.84 -5.32 0.25
N ALA A 51 1.93 -4.95 1.15
CA ALA A 51 0.51 -5.25 0.99
C ALA A 51 -0.08 -4.57 -0.27
N GLY A 52 0.22 -3.29 -0.51
CA GLY A 52 -0.23 -2.55 -1.69
C GLY A 52 0.31 -3.11 -3.01
N VAL A 53 1.59 -3.45 -3.04
CA VAL A 53 2.23 -4.09 -4.21
C VAL A 53 1.64 -5.48 -4.45
N THR A 54 1.48 -6.28 -3.40
CA THR A 54 0.93 -7.65 -3.48
C THR A 54 -0.50 -7.62 -3.99
N LEU A 55 -1.37 -6.79 -3.42
CA LEU A 55 -2.75 -6.67 -3.87
C LEU A 55 -2.84 -6.22 -5.34
N SER A 56 -1.99 -5.29 -5.76
CA SER A 56 -1.92 -4.81 -7.15
C SER A 56 -1.45 -5.90 -8.13
N ARG A 57 -0.49 -6.74 -7.73
CA ARG A 57 0.04 -7.86 -8.53
C ARG A 57 -0.96 -8.99 -8.68
N PHE A 58 -1.60 -9.40 -7.58
CA PHE A 58 -2.48 -10.57 -7.54
C PHE A 58 -3.96 -10.23 -7.80
N THR A 59 -4.28 -8.98 -8.12
CA THR A 59 -5.67 -8.53 -8.30
C THR A 59 -6.45 -9.33 -9.34
N GLU A 60 -5.80 -9.72 -10.45
CA GLU A 60 -6.45 -10.46 -11.55
C GLU A 60 -6.76 -11.91 -11.15
N LEU A 61 -5.88 -12.53 -10.38
CA LEU A 61 -6.08 -13.88 -9.82
C LEU A 61 -7.19 -13.86 -8.75
N LEU A 62 -7.18 -12.86 -7.87
CA LEU A 62 -8.23 -12.64 -6.88
C LEU A 62 -9.58 -12.31 -7.52
N GLY A 63 -9.58 -11.61 -8.66
CA GLY A 63 -10.78 -11.24 -9.42
C GLY A 63 -11.58 -12.45 -9.94
N ARG A 64 -10.90 -13.55 -10.27
CA ARG A 64 -11.50 -14.82 -10.71
C ARG A 64 -11.87 -15.76 -9.55
N SER A 65 -11.44 -15.41 -8.33
CA SER A 65 -11.67 -16.22 -7.14
C SER A 65 -13.06 -16.01 -6.53
N SER A 66 -13.38 -16.83 -5.53
CA SER A 66 -14.62 -16.75 -4.76
C SER A 66 -14.77 -15.40 -4.05
N GLN A 67 -16.01 -14.98 -3.85
CA GLN A 67 -16.35 -13.75 -3.11
C GLN A 67 -15.73 -13.72 -1.71
N LYS A 68 -15.64 -14.87 -1.03
CA LYS A 68 -15.00 -14.97 0.30
C LYS A 68 -13.51 -14.62 0.26
N MET A 69 -12.81 -15.05 -0.79
CA MET A 69 -11.39 -14.78 -0.98
C MET A 69 -11.13 -13.30 -1.29
N LYS A 70 -11.98 -12.67 -2.10
CA LYS A 70 -11.95 -11.23 -2.39
C LYS A 70 -12.10 -10.40 -1.11
N THR A 71 -13.08 -10.73 -0.28
CA THR A 71 -13.30 -10.04 1.00
C THR A 71 -12.13 -10.26 1.94
N SER A 72 -11.62 -11.49 2.07
CA SER A 72 -10.46 -11.79 2.93
C SER A 72 -9.22 -10.98 2.52
N ALA A 73 -8.92 -10.91 1.22
CA ALA A 73 -7.80 -10.13 0.70
C ALA A 73 -7.96 -8.61 0.99
N LEU A 74 -9.17 -8.06 0.88
CA LEU A 74 -9.43 -6.67 1.25
C LEU A 74 -9.25 -6.43 2.75
N VAL A 75 -9.74 -7.34 3.60
CA VAL A 75 -9.58 -7.22 5.05
C VAL A 75 -8.11 -7.25 5.43
N ILE A 76 -7.34 -8.18 4.88
CA ILE A 76 -5.88 -8.25 5.10
C ILE A 76 -5.22 -6.95 4.65
N PHE A 77 -5.56 -6.45 3.45
CA PHE A 77 -5.03 -5.19 2.96
C PHE A 77 -5.31 -4.03 3.92
N VAL A 78 -6.55 -3.88 4.41
CA VAL A 78 -6.92 -2.82 5.36
C VAL A 78 -6.16 -2.95 6.67
N VAL A 79 -6.02 -4.17 7.21
CA VAL A 79 -5.23 -4.41 8.43
C VAL A 79 -3.77 -4.02 8.23
N CYS A 80 -3.19 -4.35 7.07
CA CYS A 80 -1.82 -3.94 6.71
C CYS A 80 -1.65 -2.43 6.49
N MET A 81 -2.73 -1.65 6.37
CA MET A 81 -2.67 -0.19 6.33
C MET A 81 -2.69 0.46 7.73
N LEU A 82 -3.13 -0.24 8.78
CA LEU A 82 -3.16 0.30 10.14
C LEU A 82 -1.78 0.81 10.62
N PRO A 83 -0.64 0.13 10.31
CA PRO A 83 0.68 0.64 10.64
C PRO A 83 1.02 1.98 9.97
N LEU A 84 0.28 2.43 8.94
CA LEU A 84 0.49 3.76 8.36
C LEU A 84 -0.01 4.90 9.24
N ILE A 85 -0.85 4.64 10.24
CA ILE A 85 -1.34 5.67 11.16
C ILE A 85 -0.16 6.37 11.87
N PRO A 86 0.74 5.66 12.58
CA PRO A 86 1.92 6.30 13.16
C PRO A 86 2.87 6.87 12.11
N VAL A 87 3.01 6.24 10.93
CA VAL A 87 3.86 6.75 9.83
C VAL A 87 3.37 8.10 9.31
N GLY A 88 2.05 8.24 9.14
CA GLY A 88 1.42 9.46 8.65
C GLY A 88 1.48 10.61 9.67
N LEU A 89 1.49 10.30 10.97
CA LEU A 89 1.71 11.28 12.03
C LEU A 89 3.17 11.76 12.09
N ALA A 90 4.11 10.87 11.79
CA ALA A 90 5.55 11.15 11.84
C ALA A 90 6.11 11.80 10.56
N THR A 91 5.47 11.58 9.41
CA THR A 91 5.93 12.05 8.09
C THR A 91 4.83 12.83 7.35
N PHE A 92 4.26 12.26 6.29
CA PHE A 92 3.21 12.86 5.47
C PHE A 92 2.15 11.80 5.15
N SER A 93 0.89 12.00 5.56
CA SER A 93 -0.19 11.02 5.39
C SER A 93 -0.84 11.04 3.99
N MET A 94 -0.84 12.19 3.32
CA MET A 94 -1.57 12.40 2.06
C MET A 94 -1.13 11.46 0.90
N PRO A 95 0.17 11.22 0.65
CA PRO A 95 0.59 10.35 -0.46
C PRO A 95 0.16 8.89 -0.26
N TRP A 96 0.22 8.41 1.00
CA TRP A 96 -0.24 7.07 1.36
C TRP A 96 -1.74 6.91 1.15
N ALA A 97 -2.55 7.89 1.58
CA ALA A 97 -4.00 7.87 1.37
C ALA A 97 -4.36 7.82 -0.13
N ALA A 98 -3.68 8.61 -0.96
CA ALA A 98 -3.87 8.60 -2.41
C ALA A 98 -3.58 7.22 -3.02
N LEU A 99 -2.49 6.56 -2.61
CA LEU A 99 -2.16 5.20 -3.08
C LEU A 99 -3.17 4.15 -2.61
N ILE A 100 -3.65 4.24 -1.37
CA ILE A 100 -4.67 3.33 -0.84
C ILE A 100 -5.94 3.44 -1.69
N ILE A 101 -6.43 4.65 -1.91
CA ILE A 101 -7.63 4.90 -2.71
C ILE A 101 -7.41 4.43 -4.15
N GLY A 102 -6.30 4.81 -4.78
CA GLY A 102 -5.95 4.40 -6.14
C GLY A 102 -5.89 2.87 -6.29
N THR A 103 -5.30 2.19 -5.31
CA THR A 103 -5.22 0.72 -5.29
C THR A 103 -6.60 0.08 -5.14
N LEU A 104 -7.45 0.59 -4.25
CA LEU A 104 -8.82 0.10 -4.07
C LEU A 104 -9.68 0.30 -5.32
N VAL A 105 -9.60 1.47 -5.95
CA VAL A 105 -10.30 1.77 -7.20
C VAL A 105 -9.83 0.83 -8.31
N TYR A 106 -8.52 0.64 -8.47
CA TYR A 106 -7.95 -0.27 -9.46
C TYR A 106 -8.39 -1.72 -9.24
N VAL A 107 -8.32 -2.21 -8.00
CA VAL A 107 -8.75 -3.57 -7.64
C VAL A 107 -10.24 -3.75 -7.93
N ARG A 108 -11.07 -2.79 -7.52
CA ARG A 108 -12.52 -2.87 -7.71
C ARG A 108 -12.90 -2.84 -9.18
N TRP A 109 -12.21 -2.03 -9.98
CA TRP A 109 -12.38 -1.97 -11.43
C TRP A 109 -12.01 -3.30 -12.09
N LYS A 110 -10.84 -3.87 -11.75
CA LYS A 110 -10.40 -5.17 -12.28
C LYS A 110 -11.34 -6.31 -11.91
N TRP A 111 -11.89 -6.31 -10.70
CA TRP A 111 -12.86 -7.32 -10.29
C TRP A 111 -14.22 -7.17 -10.96
N ALA A 112 -14.65 -5.95 -11.26
CA ALA A 112 -15.88 -5.70 -12.02
C ALA A 112 -15.76 -6.25 -13.45
N LEU A 113 -14.61 -6.04 -14.10
CA LEU A 113 -14.32 -6.58 -15.43
C LEU A 113 -14.18 -8.11 -15.46
N ALA A 114 -13.80 -8.73 -14.34
CA ALA A 114 -13.65 -10.18 -14.21
C ALA A 114 -14.97 -10.90 -13.86
N SER A 115 -16.03 -10.16 -13.55
CA SER A 115 -17.34 -10.75 -13.29
C SER A 115 -17.92 -11.23 -14.63
N PRO A 116 -18.27 -12.52 -14.79
CA PRO A 116 -18.92 -12.96 -16.01
C PRO A 116 -20.21 -12.17 -16.18
N SER A 117 -20.46 -11.70 -17.41
CA SER A 117 -21.77 -11.19 -17.81
C SER A 117 -22.80 -12.18 -17.28
N LYS A 118 -23.76 -11.68 -16.50
CA LYS A 118 -25.02 -12.40 -16.35
C LYS A 118 -25.62 -12.63 -17.73
#